data_AF-A0A645AHI8-F1
#
_entry.id   AF-A0A645AHI8-F1
#
_cell.length_a   1.000
_cell.length_b   1.000
_cell.length_c   1.000
_cell.angle_alpha   90.00
_cell.angle_beta   90.00
_cell.angle_gamma   90.00
#
_symmetry.space_group_name_H-M   'P 1'
#
loop_
_entity.id
_entity.type
_entity.pdbx_description
1 polymer ?
#
loop_
_entity_poly.entity_id
_entity_poly.type
_entity_poly.pdbx_seq_one_letter_code
_entity_poly.pdbx_strand_id
1 'polypeptide(L)'
;MKAYEKVGWLDHVEDVATGEVIQEGTPLSQTNLGHMDDGIKAVTDETIAQAALIADAQKEIKVLKDATLNNMTNNVFLKNFETVNSVAITSGIYDQVARKLYV
;
A
#
# COMPACT_ATOMS: atom_id res chain seq x y z
N MET A 1 6.58 0.44 -2.05
CA MET A 1 7.57 0.52 -0.95
C MET A 1 7.88 -0.91 -0.52
N LYS A 2 9.15 -1.25 -0.30
CA LYS A 2 9.53 -2.62 0.10
C LYS A 2 9.21 -2.82 1.58
N ALA A 3 8.68 -3.99 1.96
CA ALA A 3 8.48 -4.34 3.36
C ALA A 3 9.83 -4.37 4.09
N TYR A 4 9.84 -3.90 5.33
CA TYR A 4 11.02 -3.96 6.18
C TYR A 4 11.19 -5.39 6.72
N GLU A 5 12.40 -5.92 6.63
CA GLU A 5 12.77 -7.21 7.23
C GLU A 5 13.57 -6.91 8.50
N LYS A 6 13.10 -7.48 9.62
CA LYS A 6 13.76 -7.29 10.91
C LYS A 6 15.15 -7.87 10.88
N VAL A 7 16.12 -7.11 11.36
CA VAL A 7 17.52 -7.54 11.42
C VAL A 7 17.75 -8.44 12.64
N GLY A 8 16.96 -8.26 13.70
CA GLY A 8 17.16 -8.94 14.98
C GLY A 8 18.38 -8.40 15.72
N TRP A 9 18.40 -8.59 17.03
CA TRP A 9 19.56 -8.21 17.84
C TRP A 9 20.62 -9.32 17.82
N LEU A 10 21.89 -8.91 17.70
CA LEU A 10 23.05 -9.79 17.76
C LEU A 10 23.77 -9.61 19.10
N ASP A 11 24.01 -10.72 19.81
CA ASP A 11 24.59 -10.72 21.17
C ASP A 11 26.06 -10.29 21.19
N HIS A 12 26.76 -10.51 20.09
CA HIS A 12 28.13 -10.09 19.88
C HIS A 12 28.42 -10.05 18.38
N VAL A 13 29.40 -9.25 17.98
CA VAL A 13 29.92 -9.22 16.60
C VAL A 13 31.26 -9.93 16.58
N GLU A 14 31.36 -11.01 15.81
CA GLU A 14 32.62 -11.76 15.61
C GLU A 14 33.30 -11.35 14.30
N ASP A 15 34.64 -11.40 14.28
CA ASP A 15 35.41 -11.36 13.04
C ASP A 15 35.22 -12.67 12.26
N VAL A 16 34.80 -12.57 11.00
CA VAL A 16 34.50 -13.71 10.13
C VAL A 16 35.75 -14.56 9.81
N ALA A 17 36.95 -14.01 9.99
CA ALA A 17 38.21 -14.70 9.70
C ALA A 17 38.88 -15.35 10.94
N THR A 18 38.66 -14.80 12.14
CA THR A 18 39.37 -15.24 13.36
C THR A 18 38.45 -15.75 14.46
N GLY A 19 37.14 -15.48 14.39
CA GLY A 19 36.18 -15.84 15.44
C GLY A 19 36.38 -15.07 16.74
N GLU A 20 37.20 -14.01 16.75
CA GLU A 20 37.33 -13.12 17.91
C GLU A 20 36.12 -12.20 18.00
N VAL A 21 35.59 -12.06 19.23
CA VAL A 21 34.51 -11.14 19.54
C VAL A 21 35.06 -9.71 19.51
N ILE A 22 34.66 -8.93 18.50
CA ILE A 22 35.04 -7.53 18.31
C ILE A 22 34.24 -6.63 19.27
N GLN A 23 33.00 -7.02 19.57
CA GLN A 23 32.10 -6.26 20.43
C GLN A 23 31.10 -7.17 21.15
N GLU A 24 31.01 -7.03 22.47
CA GLU A 24 29.93 -7.63 23.26
C GLU A 24 28.71 -6.71 23.35
N GLY A 25 27.53 -7.30 23.17
CA GLY A 25 26.26 -6.68 23.41
C GLY A 25 26.02 -6.46 24.91
N THR A 26 25.25 -5.43 25.24
CA THR A 26 24.75 -5.22 26.62
C THR A 26 23.24 -5.46 26.66
N PRO A 27 22.68 -5.87 27.81
CA PRO A 27 21.23 -6.04 27.96
C PRO A 27 20.42 -4.76 27.63
N LEU A 28 21.02 -3.60 27.90
CA LEU A 28 20.46 -2.29 27.53
C LEU A 28 20.44 -2.09 26.00
N SER A 29 21.51 -2.50 25.31
CA SER A 29 21.60 -2.47 23.85
C SER A 29 20.62 -3.44 23.19
N GLN A 30 20.43 -4.64 23.76
CA GLN A 30 19.44 -5.62 23.30
C GLN A 30 18.02 -5.06 23.29
N THR A 31 17.62 -4.50 24.43
CA THR A 31 16.27 -3.97 24.61
C THR A 31 16.01 -2.77 23.70
N ASN A 32 16.96 -1.83 23.64
CA ASN A 32 16.78 -0.61 22.84
C ASN A 32 16.82 -0.88 21.33
N LEU A 33 17.71 -1.75 20.85
CA LEU A 33 17.79 -2.10 19.42
C LEU A 33 16.58 -2.94 18.99
N GLY A 34 16.11 -3.86 19.84
CA GLY A 34 14.89 -4.61 19.57
C GLY A 34 13.66 -3.72 19.44
N HIS A 35 13.46 -2.77 20.36
CA HIS A 35 12.35 -1.81 20.26
C HIS A 35 12.43 -0.92 19.01
N MET A 36 13.63 -0.53 18.59
CA MET A 36 13.80 0.23 17.35
C MET A 36 13.47 -0.61 16.11
N ASP A 37 13.92 -1.86 16.04
CA ASP A 37 13.63 -2.79 14.93
C ASP A 37 12.11 -3.05 14.82
N ASP A 38 11.44 -3.23 15.97
CA ASP A 38 9.99 -3.35 16.05
C ASP A 38 9.26 -2.09 15.59
N GLY A 39 9.72 -0.91 16.04
CA GLY A 39 9.16 0.38 15.65
C GLY A 39 9.29 0.65 14.15
N ILE A 40 10.45 0.36 13.56
CA ILE A 40 10.69 0.52 12.12
C ILE A 40 9.77 -0.40 11.32
N LYS A 41 9.62 -1.67 11.74
CA LYS A 41 8.70 -2.61 11.09
C LYS A 41 7.26 -2.09 11.12
N ALA A 42 6.79 -1.70 12.30
CA ALA A 42 5.42 -1.22 12.49
C ALA A 42 5.13 0.02 11.63
N VAL A 43 6.03 1.01 11.65
CA VAL A 43 5.86 2.23 10.84
C VAL A 43 5.90 1.92 9.35
N THR A 44 6.79 1.03 8.90
CA THR A 44 6.90 0.68 7.48
C THR A 44 5.65 -0.03 6.98
N ASP A 45 5.12 -0.99 7.74
CA ASP A 45 3.89 -1.71 7.38
C ASP A 45 2.68 -0.76 7.31
N GLU A 46 2.53 0.09 8.32
CA GLU A 46 1.48 1.10 8.38
C GLU A 46 1.59 2.07 7.19
N THR A 47 2.80 2.53 6.87
CA THR A 47 3.03 3.42 5.72
C THR A 47 2.68 2.76 4.40
N ILE A 48 2.99 1.47 4.23
CA ILE A 48 2.61 0.70 3.03
C ILE A 48 1.08 0.62 2.90
N ALA A 49 0.38 0.30 4.00
CA ALA A 49 -1.08 0.24 4.02
C ALA A 49 -1.71 1.60 3.70
N GLN A 50 -1.22 2.68 4.34
CA GLN A 50 -1.69 4.04 4.08
C GLN A 50 -1.42 4.49 2.64
N ALA A 51 -0.28 4.13 2.06
CA ALA A 51 0.02 4.44 0.65
C ALA A 51 -1.00 3.79 -0.31
N ALA A 52 -1.44 2.56 -0.03
CA ALA A 52 -2.48 1.89 -0.81
C ALA A 52 -3.84 2.60 -0.67
N LEU A 53 -4.25 2.93 0.55
CA LEU A 53 -5.50 3.65 0.81
C LEU A 53 -5.53 5.04 0.16
N ILE A 54 -4.42 5.78 0.23
CA ILE A 54 -4.29 7.09 -0.42
C ILE A 54 -4.38 6.94 -1.95
N ALA A 55 -3.73 5.93 -2.53
CA ALA A 55 -3.80 5.69 -3.97
C ALA A 55 -5.23 5.39 -4.42
N ASP A 56 -6.00 4.63 -3.64
CA ASP A 56 -7.41 4.37 -3.94
C ASP A 56 -8.28 5.62 -3.78
N ALA A 57 -8.12 6.38 -2.69
CA ALA A 57 -8.82 7.65 -2.50
C ALA A 57 -8.51 8.66 -3.62
N GLN A 58 -7.26 8.71 -4.10
CA GLN A 58 -6.87 9.56 -5.23
C GLN A 58 -7.58 9.16 -6.53
N LYS A 59 -7.80 7.86 -6.78
CA LYS A 59 -8.58 7.40 -7.94
C LYS A 59 -10.03 7.85 -7.83
N GLU A 60 -10.63 7.73 -6.64
CA GLU A 60 -12.01 8.17 -6.41
C GLU A 60 -12.17 9.69 -6.62
N ILE A 61 -11.27 10.49 -6.02
CA ILE A 61 -11.27 11.95 -6.19
C ILE A 61 -11.11 12.34 -7.66
N LYS A 62 -10.22 11.68 -8.40
CA LYS A 62 -10.02 11.97 -9.83
C LYS A 62 -11.31 11.74 -10.62
N VAL A 63 -12.00 10.64 -10.38
CA VAL A 63 -13.25 10.31 -11.07
C VAL A 63 -14.36 11.30 -10.71
N LEU A 64 -14.50 11.66 -9.43
CA LEU A 64 -15.46 12.68 -9.01
C LEU A 64 -15.15 14.04 -9.63
N LYS A 65 -13.86 14.40 -9.73
CA LYS A 65 -13.42 15.62 -10.41
C LYS A 65 -13.78 15.58 -11.90
N ASP A 66 -13.46 14.48 -12.59
CA ASP A 66 -13.77 14.31 -14.01
C ASP A 66 -15.29 14.33 -14.24
N ALA A 67 -16.08 13.69 -13.38
CA ALA A 67 -17.54 13.73 -13.44
C ALA A 67 -18.09 15.16 -13.26
N THR A 68 -17.55 15.90 -12.29
CA THR A 68 -17.93 17.30 -12.04
C THR A 68 -17.60 18.17 -13.25
N LEU A 69 -16.41 18.03 -13.83
CA LEU A 69 -15.97 18.78 -15.01
C LEU A 69 -16.82 18.47 -16.25
N ASN A 70 -17.29 17.22 -16.39
CA ASN A 70 -18.10 16.78 -17.52
C ASN A 70 -19.62 16.88 -17.25
N ASN A 71 -20.03 17.52 -16.15
CA ASN A 71 -21.43 17.69 -15.74
C ASN A 71 -22.21 16.35 -15.66
N MET A 72 -21.51 15.28 -15.28
CA MET A 72 -22.11 13.97 -15.00
C MET A 72 -22.69 13.98 -13.60
N THR A 73 -23.94 14.42 -13.47
CA THR A 73 -24.65 14.62 -12.20
C THR A 73 -25.25 13.36 -11.59
N ASN A 74 -25.32 12.24 -12.34
CA ASN A 74 -25.97 11.00 -11.89
C ASN A 74 -25.01 9.79 -11.93
N ASN A 75 -25.01 8.99 -10.85
CA ASN A 75 -24.53 7.60 -10.78
C ASN A 75 -23.07 7.33 -11.21
N VAL A 76 -22.13 8.07 -10.64
CA VAL A 76 -20.69 7.80 -10.83
C VAL A 76 -20.22 6.85 -9.73
N PHE A 77 -19.93 5.61 -10.11
CA PHE A 77 -19.47 4.57 -9.19
C PHE A 77 -18.10 4.03 -9.63
N LEU A 78 -17.22 3.78 -8.67
CA LEU A 78 -16.02 2.98 -8.88
C LEU A 78 -16.28 1.54 -8.44
N LYS A 79 -16.04 0.58 -9.34
CA LYS A 79 -15.96 -0.84 -9.00
C LYS A 79 -14.67 -1.39 -9.58
N ASN A 80 -13.84 -2.00 -8.74
CA ASN A 80 -12.64 -2.69 -9.22
C ASN A 80 -13.05 -3.89 -10.10
N PHE A 81 -12.53 -3.93 -11.33
CA PHE A 81 -12.86 -4.96 -12.33
C PHE A 81 -12.39 -6.37 -11.95
N GLU A 82 -11.55 -6.53 -10.92
CA GLU A 82 -11.20 -7.86 -10.37
C GLU A 82 -12.43 -8.66 -9.90
N THR A 83 -13.58 -8.01 -9.68
CA THR A 83 -14.82 -8.66 -9.24
C THR A 83 -15.95 -8.64 -10.27
N VAL A 84 -15.74 -8.07 -11.46
CA VAL A 84 -16.80 -7.85 -12.45
C VAL A 84 -16.45 -8.59 -13.75
N ASN A 85 -17.01 -9.78 -13.91
CA ASN A 85 -16.77 -10.62 -15.10
C ASN A 85 -17.62 -10.21 -16.31
N SER A 86 -18.74 -9.52 -16.10
CA SER A 86 -19.60 -9.02 -17.19
C SER A 86 -20.57 -7.96 -16.70
N VAL A 87 -20.92 -7.02 -17.57
CA VAL A 87 -21.98 -6.02 -17.35
C VAL A 87 -23.09 -6.27 -18.38
N ALA A 88 -24.28 -6.65 -17.93
CA ALA A 88 -25.46 -6.78 -18.78
C ALA A 88 -26.25 -5.47 -18.75
N ILE A 89 -26.52 -4.91 -19.93
CA ILE A 89 -27.26 -3.64 -20.08
C ILE A 89 -28.71 -3.99 -20.38
N THR A 90 -29.61 -3.77 -19.41
CA THR A 90 -31.04 -4.08 -19.53
C THR A 90 -31.81 -3.02 -20.34
N SER A 91 -31.35 -1.76 -20.32
CA SER A 91 -31.90 -0.68 -21.17
C SER A 91 -30.82 0.35 -21.49
N GLY A 92 -30.83 0.85 -22.73
CA GLY A 92 -29.88 1.84 -23.23
C GLY A 92 -28.95 1.31 -24.31
N ILE A 93 -28.27 2.21 -25.00
CA ILE A 93 -27.29 1.92 -26.06
C ILE A 93 -25.89 2.17 -25.51
N TYR A 94 -25.02 1.16 -25.60
CA TYR A 94 -23.60 1.31 -25.28
C TYR A 94 -22.82 1.72 -26.52
N ASP A 95 -22.24 2.92 -26.48
CA ASP A 95 -21.27 3.36 -27.46
C ASP A 95 -19.87 2.86 -27.07
N GLN A 96 -19.35 1.92 -27.85
CA GLN A 96 -18.04 1.31 -27.64
C GLN A 96 -16.87 2.28 -27.86
N VAL A 97 -17.05 3.31 -28.68
CA VAL A 97 -15.99 4.28 -29.03
C VAL A 97 -15.88 5.34 -27.93
N ALA A 98 -17.03 5.91 -27.52
CA ALA A 98 -17.07 6.89 -26.44
C ALA A 98 -16.98 6.24 -25.04
N ARG A 99 -17.15 4.92 -24.94
CA ARG A 99 -17.30 4.16 -23.68
C ARG A 99 -18.39 4.74 -22.79
N LYS A 100 -19.52 5.16 -23.39
CA LYS A 100 -20.66 5.78 -22.71
C LYS A 100 -21.92 4.95 -22.91
N LEU A 101 -22.79 4.98 -21.91
CA LEU A 101 -24.10 4.34 -21.94
C LEU A 101 -25.16 5.44 -22.02
N TYR A 102 -25.97 5.39 -23.06
CA TYR A 102 -27.08 6.32 -23.30
C TYR A 102 -28.38 5.64 -22.92
N VAL A 103 -29.21 6.29 -22.12
CA VAL A 103 -30.58 5.84 -21.81
C VAL A 103 -31.56 6.41 -22.81
#